data_AF-A0A7J6SIA3-F1
#
_entry.id   AF-A0A7J6SIA3-F1
#
_cell.length_a   1.000
_cell.length_b   1.000
_cell.length_c   1.000
_cell.angle_alpha   90.00
_cell.angle_beta   90.00
_cell.angle_gamma   90.00
#
_symmetry.space_group_name_H-M   'P 1'
#
loop_
_entity.id
_entity.type
_entity.pdbx_description
1 polymer ?
#
loop_
_entity_poly.entity_id
_entity_poly.type
_entity_poly.pdbx_seq_one_letter_code
_entity_poly.pdbx_strand_id
1 'polypeptide(L)'
;NLIDEVLITIEPLRLTVLGRDGNEAALAAQMKVKDGKSVIERLGGDMNLEAITESMFDKAMTDDRIRFFLDKGKAKIRALKQKMYQHLAGAFGGPKHYDPAGIKPAHYNMYITDYHVDAMLDCFTESCQEIDIDPDTIDDAVMVMNSVRSDITTGFALRRELAQKRDGQDGEDQLFSRLGGLEGVDEFVTRLYECVERDRRLNQFFTGAKLKAIKQAQTDFIIKTLGGPSDYSGRSLEEIHAVLAITDYHIDCFLQLVARALRDCGHDQETVDEVIVKLGNLRASILKSYYAKMGYTAK
;
A
#
# COMPACT_ATOMS: atom_id res chain seq x y z
N ASN A 1 14.45 25.91 -3.68
CA ASN A 1 13.94 24.81 -2.84
C ASN A 1 12.70 25.24 -2.06
N LEU A 2 11.59 25.49 -2.76
CA LEU A 2 10.30 25.75 -2.11
C LEU A 2 9.78 24.53 -1.34
N ILE A 3 10.22 23.32 -1.73
CA ILE A 3 9.88 22.05 -1.07
C ILE A 3 10.43 22.01 0.37
N ASP A 4 11.64 22.51 0.59
CA ASP A 4 12.25 22.52 1.93
C ASP A 4 11.62 23.57 2.86
N GLU A 5 11.25 24.74 2.33
CA GLU A 5 10.59 25.79 3.12
C GLU A 5 9.14 25.43 3.52
N VAL A 6 8.38 24.78 2.64
CA VAL A 6 7.01 24.32 2.91
C VAL A 6 6.99 23.15 3.90
N LEU A 7 7.98 22.25 3.85
CA LEU A 7 8.15 21.19 4.85
C LEU A 7 8.45 21.76 6.24
N ILE A 8 9.23 22.84 6.35
CA ILE A 8 9.59 23.45 7.64
C ILE A 8 8.43 24.25 8.26
N THR A 9 7.55 24.87 7.46
CA THR A 9 6.47 25.71 7.99
C THR A 9 5.20 24.95 8.39
N ILE A 10 4.96 23.75 7.84
CA ILE A 10 3.74 22.98 8.11
C ILE A 10 3.96 21.89 9.18
N GLU A 11 5.20 21.47 9.43
CA GLU A 11 5.52 20.45 10.46
C GLU A 11 5.00 20.82 11.87
N PRO A 12 5.13 22.08 12.35
CA PRO A 12 4.61 22.46 13.67
C PRO A 12 3.07 22.47 13.72
N LEU A 13 2.42 22.80 12.61
CA LEU A 13 0.96 22.90 12.52
C LEU A 13 0.29 21.53 12.33
N ARG A 14 0.96 20.56 11.69
CA ARG A 14 0.49 19.17 11.57
C ARG A 14 0.39 18.48 12.93
N LEU A 15 1.27 18.84 13.87
CA LEU A 15 1.24 18.32 15.24
C LEU A 15 0.04 18.86 16.04
N THR A 16 -0.31 20.13 15.85
CA THR A 16 -1.40 20.80 16.60
C THR A 16 -2.80 20.41 16.10
N VAL A 17 -2.95 20.12 14.79
CA VAL A 17 -4.25 19.78 14.17
C VAL A 17 -4.64 18.31 14.40
N LEU A 18 -3.70 17.42 14.74
CA LEU A 18 -3.96 15.99 15.00
C LEU A 18 -4.02 15.60 16.48
N GLY A 19 -3.80 16.51 17.43
CA GLY A 19 -3.90 16.21 18.87
C GLY A 19 -2.99 15.07 19.36
N ARG A 20 -1.88 14.80 18.67
CA ARG A 20 -0.92 13.74 18.98
C ARG A 20 0.27 14.31 19.77
N ASP A 21 -0.02 14.90 20.92
CA ASP A 21 0.99 15.40 21.85
C ASP A 21 1.52 14.25 22.70
N GLY A 22 2.84 13.97 22.61
CA GLY A 22 3.76 13.47 23.66
C GLY A 22 3.42 12.25 24.53
N ASN A 23 2.18 11.75 24.48
CA ASN A 23 1.60 10.80 25.40
C ASN A 23 1.70 9.38 24.84
N GLU A 24 1.64 9.20 23.52
CA GLU A 24 1.84 7.89 22.87
C GLU A 24 3.25 7.35 23.06
N ALA A 25 4.30 8.19 23.02
CA ALA A 25 5.67 7.73 23.24
C ALA A 25 5.92 7.37 24.72
N ALA A 26 5.35 8.14 25.65
CA ALA A 26 5.41 7.85 27.07
C ALA A 26 4.59 6.61 27.44
N LEU A 27 3.39 6.46 26.85
CA LEU A 27 2.52 5.30 27.00
C LEU A 27 3.14 4.06 26.35
N ALA A 28 3.69 4.15 25.14
CA ALA A 28 4.43 3.06 24.50
C ALA A 28 5.68 2.68 25.29
N ALA A 29 6.39 3.64 25.90
CA ALA A 29 7.52 3.35 26.79
C ALA A 29 7.10 2.66 28.10
N GLN A 30 5.94 3.02 28.66
CA GLN A 30 5.35 2.33 29.82
C GLN A 30 4.84 0.94 29.45
N MET A 31 4.17 0.78 28.30
CA MET A 31 3.69 -0.50 27.81
C MET A 31 4.82 -1.45 27.41
N LYS A 32 5.98 -0.90 27.01
CA LYS A 32 7.20 -1.69 26.81
C LYS A 32 7.62 -2.44 28.08
N VAL A 33 7.26 -1.99 29.29
CA VAL A 33 7.62 -2.62 30.56
C VAL A 33 6.40 -2.73 31.50
N LYS A 34 5.80 -3.92 31.61
CA LYS A 34 4.71 -4.23 32.55
C LYS A 34 5.21 -5.21 33.61
N ASP A 35 4.96 -4.91 34.89
CA ASP A 35 5.43 -5.71 36.03
C ASP A 35 6.95 -5.99 36.02
N GLY A 36 7.73 -5.03 35.53
CA GLY A 36 9.19 -5.16 35.41
C GLY A 36 9.67 -6.06 34.27
N LYS A 37 8.76 -6.56 33.42
CA LYS A 37 9.08 -7.36 32.25
C LYS A 37 8.81 -6.59 30.96
N SER A 38 9.76 -6.67 30.05
CA SER A 38 9.63 -6.16 28.70
C SER A 38 8.60 -6.93 27.87
N VAL A 39 8.09 -6.34 26.79
CA VAL A 39 7.18 -7.04 25.86
C VAL A 39 7.83 -8.33 25.35
N ILE A 40 9.11 -8.31 24.96
CA ILE A 40 9.81 -9.52 24.47
C ILE A 40 9.93 -10.61 25.55
N GLU A 41 10.15 -10.25 26.82
CA GLU A 41 10.18 -11.23 27.91
C GLU A 41 8.81 -11.87 28.14
N ARG A 42 7.74 -11.09 28.05
CA ARG A 42 6.36 -11.61 28.16
C ARG A 42 5.94 -12.45 26.95
N LEU A 43 6.48 -12.17 25.76
CA LEU A 43 6.31 -13.01 24.58
C LEU A 43 7.00 -14.37 24.70
N GLY A 44 7.86 -14.59 25.70
CA GLY A 44 8.66 -15.81 25.86
C GLY A 44 10.07 -15.71 25.25
N GLY A 45 10.53 -14.50 24.96
CA GLY A 45 11.90 -14.21 24.50
C GLY A 45 12.11 -14.39 22.99
N ASP A 46 13.37 -14.43 22.59
CA ASP A 46 13.80 -14.43 21.18
C ASP A 46 13.24 -15.62 20.38
N MET A 47 13.15 -16.80 20.99
CA MET A 47 12.66 -18.00 20.31
C MET A 47 11.22 -17.83 19.82
N ASN A 48 10.34 -17.33 20.68
CA ASN A 48 8.95 -17.07 20.33
C ASN A 48 8.84 -15.91 19.34
N LEU A 49 9.64 -14.85 19.53
CA LEU A 49 9.63 -13.72 18.59
C LEU A 49 10.08 -14.11 17.17
N GLU A 50 11.09 -14.97 17.05
CA GLU A 50 11.51 -15.53 15.76
C GLU A 50 10.39 -16.38 15.12
N ALA A 51 9.74 -17.25 15.91
CA ALA A 51 8.62 -18.06 15.44
C ALA A 51 7.41 -17.22 15.00
N ILE A 52 7.03 -16.21 15.79
CA ILE A 52 5.97 -15.24 15.45
C ILE A 52 6.34 -14.49 14.18
N THR A 53 7.58 -14.03 14.03
CA THR A 53 8.02 -13.31 12.82
C THR A 53 7.93 -14.21 11.58
N GLU A 54 8.31 -15.47 11.69
CA GLU A 54 8.21 -16.43 10.59
C GLU A 54 6.74 -16.66 10.19
N SER A 55 5.87 -17.01 11.16
CA SER A 55 4.44 -17.23 10.90
C SER A 55 3.75 -15.98 10.33
N MET A 56 4.06 -14.80 10.87
CA MET A 56 3.48 -13.53 10.41
C MET A 56 3.78 -13.27 8.94
N PHE A 57 5.01 -13.52 8.49
CA PHE A 57 5.37 -13.37 7.09
C PHE A 57 4.73 -14.43 6.20
N ASP A 58 4.62 -15.67 6.67
CA ASP A 58 3.98 -16.73 5.91
C ASP A 58 2.50 -16.40 5.67
N LYS A 59 1.80 -15.87 6.69
CA LYS A 59 0.44 -15.32 6.57
C LYS A 59 0.39 -14.14 5.60
N ALA A 60 1.26 -13.15 5.81
CA ALA A 60 1.31 -11.93 4.98
C ALA A 60 1.61 -12.23 3.49
N MET A 61 2.34 -13.31 3.18
CA MET A 61 2.61 -13.74 1.81
C MET A 61 1.39 -14.40 1.13
N THR A 62 0.34 -14.71 1.89
CA THR A 62 -0.93 -15.26 1.39
C THR A 62 -2.11 -14.30 1.53
N ASP A 63 -1.99 -13.26 2.37
CA ASP A 63 -3.01 -12.23 2.55
C ASP A 63 -3.11 -11.32 1.32
N ASP A 64 -4.28 -11.31 0.67
CA ASP A 64 -4.54 -10.53 -0.55
C ASP A 64 -4.35 -9.02 -0.39
N ARG A 65 -4.41 -8.50 0.83
CA ARG A 65 -4.24 -7.06 1.13
C ARG A 65 -2.77 -6.65 1.06
N ILE A 66 -1.83 -7.55 1.37
CA ILE A 66 -0.41 -7.17 1.57
C ILE A 66 0.61 -8.03 0.84
N ARG A 67 0.23 -9.22 0.36
CA ARG A 67 1.16 -10.13 -0.34
C ARG A 67 1.84 -9.52 -1.55
N PHE A 68 1.21 -8.53 -2.18
CA PHE A 68 1.80 -7.73 -3.27
C PHE A 68 3.15 -7.11 -2.87
N PHE A 69 3.26 -6.55 -1.66
CA PHE A 69 4.51 -5.92 -1.20
C PHE A 69 5.62 -6.93 -0.92
N LEU A 70 5.25 -8.19 -0.72
CA LEU A 70 6.13 -9.32 -0.40
C LEU A 70 6.44 -10.21 -1.61
N ASP A 71 5.91 -9.90 -2.80
CA ASP A 71 6.22 -10.61 -4.05
C ASP A 71 7.66 -10.30 -4.51
N LYS A 72 8.62 -10.96 -3.86
CA LYS A 72 10.06 -10.76 -4.05
C LYS A 72 10.79 -12.11 -4.03
N GLY A 73 12.00 -12.13 -4.57
CA GLY A 73 12.85 -13.32 -4.53
C GLY A 73 13.16 -13.78 -3.10
N LYS A 74 13.32 -15.10 -2.90
CA LYS A 74 13.54 -15.75 -1.59
C LYS A 74 14.62 -15.07 -0.73
N ALA A 75 15.75 -14.69 -1.33
CA ALA A 75 16.83 -14.01 -0.62
C ALA A 75 16.41 -12.64 -0.05
N LYS A 76 15.59 -11.88 -0.80
CA LYS A 76 15.06 -10.59 -0.36
C LYS A 76 14.05 -10.78 0.76
N ILE A 77 13.16 -11.78 0.66
CA ILE A 77 12.22 -12.12 1.73
C ILE A 77 12.94 -12.51 3.01
N ARG A 78 13.99 -13.35 2.93
CA ARG A 78 14.82 -13.70 4.08
C ARG A 78 15.43 -12.46 4.75
N ALA A 79 15.94 -11.52 3.96
CA ALA A 79 16.49 -10.28 4.49
C ALA A 79 15.43 -9.38 5.12
N LEU A 80 14.20 -9.35 4.58
CA LEU A 80 13.08 -8.62 5.17
C LEU A 80 12.64 -9.23 6.51
N LYS A 81 12.49 -10.56 6.58
CA LYS A 81 12.21 -11.31 7.82
C LYS A 81 13.23 -10.97 8.91
N GLN A 82 14.52 -11.00 8.58
CA GLN A 82 15.59 -10.65 9.52
C GLN A 82 15.49 -9.19 10.02
N LYS A 83 15.27 -8.23 9.12
CA LYS A 83 15.11 -6.82 9.49
C LYS A 83 13.88 -6.59 10.36
N MET A 84 12.77 -7.25 10.04
CA MET A 84 11.56 -7.19 10.85
C MET A 84 11.82 -7.74 12.25
N TYR A 85 12.40 -8.93 12.36
CA TYR A 85 12.75 -9.51 13.67
C TYR A 85 13.66 -8.56 14.48
N GLN A 86 14.69 -7.98 13.87
CA GLN A 86 15.57 -7.00 14.55
C GLN A 86 14.79 -5.76 15.01
N HIS A 87 13.87 -5.27 14.18
CA HIS A 87 13.00 -4.16 14.53
C HIS A 87 12.10 -4.48 15.72
N LEU A 88 11.37 -5.61 15.66
CA LEU A 88 10.49 -6.04 16.73
C LEU A 88 11.26 -6.32 18.02
N ALA A 89 12.41 -6.99 17.94
CA ALA A 89 13.23 -7.28 19.11
C ALA A 89 13.66 -6.01 19.84
N GLY A 90 14.10 -4.98 19.13
CA GLY A 90 14.44 -3.69 19.74
C GLY A 90 13.23 -2.88 20.17
N ALA A 91 12.14 -2.91 19.41
CA ALA A 91 10.92 -2.21 19.74
C ALA A 91 10.29 -2.77 21.03
N PHE A 92 10.33 -4.09 21.23
CA PHE A 92 9.77 -4.81 22.37
C PHE A 92 10.67 -4.86 23.61
N GLY A 93 11.80 -4.13 23.60
CA GLY A 93 12.68 -3.97 24.77
C GLY A 93 13.83 -5.00 24.85
N GLY A 94 14.09 -5.74 23.78
CA GLY A 94 15.24 -6.63 23.68
C GLY A 94 16.57 -5.89 23.43
N PRO A 95 17.70 -6.61 23.53
CA PRO A 95 19.04 -6.02 23.41
C PRO A 95 19.43 -5.65 21.97
N LYS A 96 18.68 -6.12 20.98
CA LYS A 96 18.93 -5.87 19.56
C LYS A 96 18.40 -4.48 19.22
N HIS A 97 19.23 -3.63 18.62
CA HIS A 97 18.79 -2.31 18.19
C HIS A 97 18.46 -2.31 16.69
N TYR A 98 17.34 -1.70 16.35
CA TYR A 98 16.99 -1.31 15.00
C TYR A 98 16.80 0.19 14.97
N ASP A 99 17.36 0.85 13.97
CA ASP A 99 17.22 2.30 13.79
C ASP A 99 15.86 2.64 13.17
N PRO A 100 14.93 3.25 13.93
CA PRO A 100 13.61 3.63 13.40
C PRO A 100 13.71 4.65 12.27
N ALA A 101 14.81 5.41 12.18
CA ALA A 101 15.02 6.38 11.09
C ALA A 101 15.04 5.73 9.70
N GLY A 102 15.29 4.42 9.63
CA GLY A 102 15.23 3.66 8.38
C GLY A 102 13.83 3.32 7.89
N ILE A 103 12.78 3.43 8.72
CA ILE A 103 11.41 3.01 8.38
C ILE A 103 10.81 3.93 7.32
N LYS A 104 10.75 5.22 7.59
CA LYS A 104 10.10 6.20 6.70
C LYS A 104 10.73 6.22 5.30
N PRO A 105 12.08 6.31 5.13
CA PRO A 105 12.69 6.28 3.79
C PRO A 105 12.45 4.97 3.03
N ALA A 106 12.43 3.83 3.73
CA ALA A 106 12.21 2.52 3.10
C ALA A 106 10.78 2.36 2.55
N HIS A 107 9.80 2.97 3.22
CA HIS A 107 8.39 2.88 2.83
C HIS A 107 7.90 4.09 2.03
N TYR A 108 8.71 5.16 1.92
CA TYR A 108 8.27 6.43 1.34
C TYR A 108 7.60 6.25 -0.01
N ASN A 109 8.25 5.60 -0.98
CA ASN A 109 7.72 5.40 -2.34
C ASN A 109 6.77 4.19 -2.48
N MET A 110 6.41 3.53 -1.38
CA MET A 110 5.46 2.42 -1.42
C MET A 110 4.03 2.96 -1.34
N TYR A 111 3.08 2.25 -1.95
CA TYR A 111 1.66 2.59 -1.91
C TYR A 111 0.98 1.95 -0.68
N ILE A 112 1.54 2.20 0.50
CA ILE A 112 1.04 1.62 1.76
C ILE A 112 0.06 2.60 2.43
N THR A 113 -1.12 2.11 2.80
CA THR A 113 -2.16 2.83 3.52
C THR A 113 -2.40 2.17 4.87
N ASP A 114 -3.25 2.77 5.70
CA ASP A 114 -3.67 2.17 6.98
C ASP A 114 -4.23 0.75 6.80
N TYR A 115 -5.02 0.52 5.74
CA TYR A 115 -5.51 -0.81 5.37
C TYR A 115 -4.42 -1.89 5.27
N HIS A 116 -3.24 -1.54 4.74
CA HIS A 116 -2.13 -2.47 4.59
C HIS A 116 -1.36 -2.66 5.92
N VAL A 117 -1.29 -1.61 6.75
CA VAL A 117 -0.69 -1.72 8.09
C VAL A 117 -1.57 -2.59 8.98
N ASP A 118 -2.89 -2.39 8.94
CA ASP A 118 -3.87 -3.21 9.68
C ASP A 118 -3.72 -4.69 9.32
N ALA A 119 -3.62 -5.01 8.03
CA ALA A 119 -3.41 -6.39 7.57
C ALA A 119 -2.13 -7.04 8.12
N MET A 120 -1.05 -6.28 8.27
CA MET A 120 0.19 -6.79 8.87
C MET A 120 0.03 -7.01 10.39
N LEU A 121 -0.70 -6.12 11.08
CA LEU A 121 -1.00 -6.27 12.51
C LEU A 121 -1.94 -7.47 12.75
N ASP A 122 -2.89 -7.73 11.86
CA ASP A 122 -3.72 -8.94 11.89
C ASP A 122 -2.86 -10.19 11.76
N CYS A 123 -1.95 -10.24 10.76
CA CYS A 123 -1.02 -11.35 10.59
C CYS A 123 -0.15 -11.58 11.84
N PHE A 124 0.30 -10.51 12.50
CA PHE A 124 1.06 -10.61 13.75
C PHE A 124 0.20 -11.17 14.88
N THR A 125 -1.01 -10.64 15.05
CA THR A 125 -1.97 -11.05 16.08
C THR A 125 -2.31 -12.53 15.96
N GLU A 126 -2.64 -13.00 14.75
CA GLU A 126 -2.90 -14.42 14.47
C GLU A 126 -1.69 -15.30 14.80
N SER A 127 -0.47 -14.83 14.47
CA SER A 127 0.76 -15.57 14.73
C SER A 127 1.09 -15.69 16.23
N CYS A 128 0.74 -14.68 17.02
CA CYS A 128 0.84 -14.74 18.47
C CYS A 128 -0.20 -15.70 19.08
N GLN A 129 -1.43 -15.68 18.56
CA GLN A 129 -2.50 -16.58 19.01
C GLN A 129 -2.18 -18.05 18.74
N GLU A 130 -1.50 -18.37 17.63
CA GLU A 130 -1.10 -19.75 17.28
C GLU A 130 -0.17 -20.42 18.30
N ILE A 131 0.56 -19.64 19.09
CA ILE A 131 1.47 -20.15 20.12
C ILE A 131 1.00 -19.77 21.53
N ASP A 132 -0.29 -19.46 21.68
CA ASP A 132 -0.96 -19.17 22.95
C ASP A 132 -0.33 -18.01 23.74
N ILE A 133 0.13 -16.95 23.06
CA ILE A 133 0.55 -15.71 23.75
C ILE A 133 -0.65 -15.09 24.48
N ASP A 134 -0.41 -14.65 25.70
CA ASP A 134 -1.38 -13.96 26.54
C ASP A 134 -1.99 -12.72 25.83
N PRO A 135 -3.32 -12.54 25.79
CA PRO A 135 -3.98 -11.46 25.04
C PRO A 135 -3.52 -10.05 25.43
N ASP A 136 -3.34 -9.76 26.72
CA ASP A 136 -2.82 -8.45 27.16
C ASP A 136 -1.41 -8.21 26.57
N THR A 137 -0.61 -9.28 26.45
CA THR A 137 0.72 -9.20 25.84
C THR A 137 0.65 -8.92 24.34
N ILE A 138 -0.32 -9.51 23.64
CA ILE A 138 -0.57 -9.25 22.21
C ILE A 138 -0.98 -7.80 22.01
N ASP A 139 -1.93 -7.28 22.79
CA ASP A 139 -2.43 -5.91 22.68
C ASP A 139 -1.31 -4.88 22.85
N ASP A 140 -0.45 -5.07 23.86
CA ASP A 140 0.69 -4.20 24.08
C ASP A 140 1.71 -4.28 22.94
N ALA A 141 1.97 -5.48 22.40
CA ALA A 141 2.89 -5.67 21.27
C ALA A 141 2.34 -5.00 19.99
N VAL A 142 1.05 -5.17 19.71
CA VAL A 142 0.35 -4.51 18.60
C VAL A 142 0.41 -3.00 18.76
N MET A 143 0.21 -2.46 19.96
CA MET A 143 0.33 -1.02 20.20
C MET A 143 1.74 -0.50 19.92
N VAL A 144 2.78 -1.24 20.32
CA VAL A 144 4.18 -0.88 20.00
C VAL A 144 4.42 -0.92 18.49
N MET A 145 3.97 -1.95 17.78
CA MET A 145 4.09 -2.02 16.32
C MET A 145 3.31 -0.90 15.61
N ASN A 146 2.14 -0.56 16.15
CA ASN A 146 1.29 0.49 15.61
C ASN A 146 1.90 1.89 15.75
N SER A 147 2.84 2.09 16.67
CA SER A 147 3.50 3.39 16.89
C SER A 147 4.26 3.90 15.65
N VAL A 148 4.76 3.02 14.77
CA VAL A 148 5.47 3.40 13.54
C VAL A 148 4.55 3.50 12.32
N ARG A 149 3.23 3.38 12.48
CA ARG A 149 2.25 3.48 11.38
C ARG A 149 2.44 4.75 10.56
N SER A 150 2.60 5.90 11.24
CA SER A 150 2.77 7.19 10.58
C SER A 150 4.03 7.23 9.70
N ASP A 151 5.13 6.62 10.15
CA ASP A 151 6.37 6.55 9.38
C ASP A 151 6.20 5.72 8.11
N ILE A 152 5.38 4.66 8.18
CA ILE A 152 5.09 3.78 7.04
C ILE A 152 4.16 4.46 6.03
N THR A 153 3.09 5.12 6.49
CA THR A 153 2.03 5.63 5.60
C THR A 153 2.25 7.06 5.11
N THR A 154 3.07 7.87 5.79
CA THR A 154 3.25 9.30 5.47
C THR A 154 3.74 9.53 4.05
N GLY A 155 4.64 8.69 3.54
CA GLY A 155 5.16 8.85 2.18
C GLY A 155 4.04 8.85 1.14
N PHE A 156 3.21 7.81 1.16
CA PHE A 156 2.08 7.71 0.24
C PHE A 156 1.04 8.79 0.48
N ALA A 157 0.69 9.07 1.74
CA ALA A 157 -0.28 10.11 2.09
C ALA A 157 0.11 11.47 1.49
N LEU A 158 1.39 11.86 1.59
CA LEU A 158 1.89 13.10 1.03
C LEU A 158 1.81 13.13 -0.51
N ARG A 159 2.28 12.07 -1.19
CA ARG A 159 2.20 12.01 -2.65
C ARG A 159 0.76 12.01 -3.16
N ARG A 160 -0.16 11.36 -2.44
CA ARG A 160 -1.59 11.40 -2.73
C ARG A 160 -2.15 12.81 -2.60
N GLU A 161 -1.82 13.51 -1.52
CA GLU A 161 -2.29 14.88 -1.29
C GLU A 161 -1.77 15.85 -2.37
N LEU A 162 -0.49 15.72 -2.75
CA LEU A 162 0.11 16.51 -3.83
C LEU A 162 -0.58 16.23 -5.17
N ALA A 163 -0.84 14.97 -5.49
CA ALA A 163 -1.57 14.57 -6.69
C ALA A 163 -3.00 15.15 -6.72
N GLN A 164 -3.72 15.09 -5.60
CA GLN A 164 -5.08 15.62 -5.49
C GLN A 164 -5.13 17.14 -5.61
N LYS A 165 -4.16 17.86 -5.05
CA LYS A 165 -4.07 19.32 -5.14
C LYS A 165 -3.86 19.80 -6.58
N ARG A 166 -3.06 19.07 -7.37
CA ARG A 166 -2.79 19.41 -8.78
C ARG A 166 -4.02 19.21 -9.67
N ASP A 167 -4.73 18.10 -9.50
CA ASP A 167 -5.97 17.82 -10.24
C ASP A 167 -7.00 18.95 -10.06
N GLY A 168 -7.08 19.54 -8.87
CA GLY A 168 -7.97 20.68 -8.58
C GLY A 168 -7.45 22.06 -9.02
N GLN A 169 -6.15 22.22 -9.29
CA GLN A 169 -5.52 23.50 -9.66
C GLN A 169 -5.32 23.67 -11.16
N ASP A 170 -4.93 22.59 -11.84
CA ASP A 170 -4.49 22.64 -13.24
C ASP A 170 -5.67 22.48 -14.22
N GLY A 171 -6.84 22.02 -13.76
CA GLY A 171 -8.00 21.69 -14.60
C GLY A 171 -8.01 20.21 -15.00
N GLU A 172 -9.22 19.66 -15.21
CA GLU A 172 -9.42 18.21 -15.33
C GLU A 172 -8.62 17.54 -16.48
N ASP A 173 -8.28 18.29 -17.53
CA ASP A 173 -7.63 17.83 -18.77
C ASP A 173 -6.09 17.98 -18.79
N GLN A 174 -5.49 18.55 -17.74
CA GLN A 174 -4.05 18.79 -17.75
C GLN A 174 -3.21 17.53 -17.54
N LEU A 175 -3.69 16.56 -16.76
CA LEU A 175 -3.00 15.27 -16.65
C LEU A 175 -2.99 14.53 -18.00
N PHE A 176 -4.12 14.55 -18.72
CA PHE A 176 -4.20 14.02 -20.09
C PHE A 176 -3.23 14.75 -21.04
N SER A 177 -3.17 16.08 -20.98
CA SER A 177 -2.25 16.87 -21.80
C SER A 177 -0.78 16.57 -21.48
N ARG A 178 -0.42 16.46 -20.20
CA ARG A 178 0.94 16.09 -19.73
C ARG A 178 1.36 14.68 -20.13
N LEU A 179 0.39 13.78 -20.29
CA LEU A 179 0.63 12.45 -20.84
C LEU A 179 0.82 12.45 -22.36
N GLY A 180 0.76 13.59 -23.04
CA GLY A 180 0.90 13.68 -24.49
C GLY A 180 -0.43 13.54 -25.24
N GLY A 181 -1.56 13.78 -24.57
CA GLY A 181 -2.89 13.70 -25.17
C GLY A 181 -3.23 12.29 -25.66
N LEU A 182 -3.95 12.18 -26.78
CA LEU A 182 -4.42 10.89 -27.30
C LEU A 182 -3.25 9.95 -27.65
N GLU A 183 -2.22 10.49 -28.31
CA GLU A 183 -1.07 9.69 -28.76
C GLU A 183 -0.30 9.12 -27.58
N GLY A 184 0.01 9.95 -26.58
CA GLY A 184 0.76 9.48 -25.43
C GLY A 184 -0.04 8.55 -24.51
N VAL A 185 -1.38 8.71 -24.41
CA VAL A 185 -2.22 7.71 -23.73
C VAL A 185 -2.27 6.39 -24.49
N ASP A 186 -2.35 6.41 -25.83
CA ASP A 186 -2.31 5.17 -26.63
C ASP A 186 -0.95 4.46 -26.50
N GLU A 187 0.15 5.21 -26.48
CA GLU A 187 1.49 4.68 -26.22
C GLU A 187 1.58 4.03 -24.84
N PHE A 188 1.16 4.74 -23.80
CA PHE A 188 1.10 4.24 -22.43
C PHE A 188 0.25 2.96 -22.32
N VAL A 189 -0.97 2.96 -22.86
CA VAL A 189 -1.85 1.79 -22.78
C VAL A 189 -1.27 0.63 -23.59
N THR A 190 -0.67 0.89 -24.75
CA THR A 190 0.05 -0.14 -25.50
C THR A 190 1.16 -0.78 -24.65
N ARG A 191 1.98 0.04 -24.01
CA ARG A 191 3.05 -0.44 -23.13
C ARG A 191 2.53 -1.20 -21.92
N LEU A 192 1.41 -0.76 -21.34
CA LEU A 192 0.73 -1.41 -20.22
C LEU A 192 0.31 -2.83 -20.60
N TYR A 193 -0.33 -3.02 -21.75
CA TYR A 193 -0.79 -4.34 -22.19
C TYR A 193 0.37 -5.30 -22.48
N GLU A 194 1.47 -4.82 -23.07
CA GLU A 194 2.68 -5.63 -23.21
C GLU A 194 3.26 -6.11 -21.87
N CYS A 195 3.07 -5.33 -20.80
CA CYS A 195 3.45 -5.73 -19.45
C CYS A 195 2.45 -6.73 -18.88
N VAL A 196 1.15 -6.47 -19.01
CA VAL A 196 0.05 -7.31 -18.51
C VAL A 196 0.10 -8.71 -19.10
N GLU A 197 0.31 -8.85 -20.40
CA GLU A 197 0.38 -10.16 -21.08
C GLU A 197 1.52 -11.05 -20.55
N ARG A 198 2.61 -10.43 -20.08
CA ARG A 198 3.78 -11.11 -19.53
C ARG A 198 3.69 -11.34 -18.02
N ASP A 199 2.75 -10.68 -17.34
CA ASP A 199 2.57 -10.78 -15.90
C ASP A 199 1.65 -11.96 -15.56
N ARG A 200 2.23 -13.04 -15.02
CA ARG A 200 1.49 -14.27 -14.67
C ARG A 200 0.40 -14.06 -13.61
N ARG A 201 0.42 -12.94 -12.88
CA ARG A 201 -0.56 -12.60 -11.85
C ARG A 201 -1.85 -12.03 -12.47
N LEU A 202 -1.74 -11.46 -13.68
CA LEU A 202 -2.84 -10.76 -14.34
C LEU A 202 -3.22 -11.34 -15.69
N ASN A 203 -2.27 -11.90 -16.44
CA ASN A 203 -2.48 -12.28 -17.83
C ASN A 203 -3.69 -13.19 -18.06
N GLN A 204 -4.03 -14.04 -17.08
CA GLN A 204 -5.21 -14.91 -17.13
C GLN A 204 -6.54 -14.15 -17.33
N PHE A 205 -6.65 -12.92 -16.81
CA PHE A 205 -7.84 -12.06 -16.98
C PHE A 205 -7.90 -11.42 -18.37
N PHE A 206 -6.80 -11.44 -19.12
CA PHE A 206 -6.62 -10.73 -20.40
C PHE A 206 -6.33 -11.70 -21.54
N THR A 207 -7.02 -12.84 -21.59
CA THR A 207 -6.85 -13.86 -22.63
C THR A 207 -8.01 -13.91 -23.63
N GLY A 208 -7.73 -14.46 -24.82
CA GLY A 208 -8.75 -14.79 -25.82
C GLY A 208 -9.10 -13.67 -26.80
N ALA A 209 -10.09 -13.95 -27.66
CA ALA A 209 -10.45 -13.12 -28.81
C ALA A 209 -10.91 -11.68 -28.45
N LYS A 210 -11.19 -11.41 -27.17
CA LYS A 210 -11.69 -10.11 -26.71
C LYS A 210 -10.60 -9.13 -26.31
N LEU A 211 -9.32 -9.53 -26.26
CA LEU A 211 -8.25 -8.66 -25.74
C LEU A 211 -8.17 -7.31 -26.46
N LYS A 212 -8.30 -7.29 -27.78
CA LYS A 212 -8.33 -6.04 -28.56
C LYS A 212 -9.48 -5.12 -28.15
N ALA A 213 -10.66 -5.69 -27.92
CA ALA A 213 -11.83 -4.93 -27.48
C ALA A 213 -11.69 -4.43 -26.03
N ILE A 214 -11.11 -5.24 -25.15
CA ILE A 214 -10.81 -4.84 -23.76
C ILE A 214 -9.80 -3.70 -23.75
N LYS A 215 -8.72 -3.81 -24.53
CA LYS A 215 -7.71 -2.75 -24.68
C LYS A 215 -8.36 -1.45 -25.14
N GLN A 216 -9.15 -1.47 -26.21
CA GLN A 216 -9.84 -0.26 -26.70
C GLN A 216 -10.76 0.35 -25.64
N ALA A 217 -11.63 -0.46 -25.03
CA ALA A 217 -12.56 0.03 -24.01
C ALA A 217 -11.83 0.62 -22.80
N GLN A 218 -10.70 0.02 -22.39
CA GLN A 218 -9.88 0.53 -21.30
C GLN A 218 -9.12 1.79 -21.70
N THR A 219 -8.62 1.91 -22.94
CA THR A 219 -8.05 3.16 -23.47
C THR A 219 -9.07 4.29 -23.38
N ASP A 220 -10.28 4.07 -23.89
CA ASP A 220 -11.36 5.07 -23.89
C ASP A 220 -11.73 5.47 -22.45
N PHE A 221 -11.82 4.49 -21.54
CA PHE A 221 -12.10 4.74 -20.13
C PHE A 221 -10.97 5.53 -19.45
N ILE A 222 -9.70 5.20 -19.74
CA ILE A 222 -8.53 5.91 -19.19
C ILE A 222 -8.48 7.34 -19.71
N ILE A 223 -8.67 7.58 -21.01
CA ILE A 223 -8.73 8.93 -21.58
C ILE A 223 -9.78 9.76 -20.83
N LYS A 224 -11.00 9.25 -20.69
CA LYS A 224 -12.07 9.93 -19.95
C LYS A 224 -11.68 10.19 -18.49
N THR A 225 -11.14 9.18 -17.81
CA THR A 225 -10.72 9.28 -16.40
C THR A 225 -9.65 10.34 -16.21
N LEU A 226 -8.76 10.52 -17.17
CA LEU A 226 -7.67 11.50 -17.13
C LEU A 226 -8.08 12.88 -17.65
N GLY A 227 -9.36 13.08 -17.99
CA GLY A 227 -9.92 14.36 -18.47
C GLY A 227 -9.77 14.61 -19.97
N GLY A 228 -9.37 13.61 -20.75
CA GLY A 228 -9.31 13.69 -22.21
C GLY A 228 -10.68 13.53 -22.89
N PRO A 229 -10.75 13.80 -24.20
CA PRO A 229 -11.99 13.73 -24.97
C PRO A 229 -12.37 12.28 -25.26
N SER A 230 -13.17 11.67 -24.39
CA SER A 230 -13.70 10.32 -24.59
C SER A 230 -15.11 10.15 -24.04
N ASP A 231 -16.00 9.71 -24.91
CA ASP A 231 -17.38 9.36 -24.57
C ASP A 231 -17.50 7.89 -24.18
N TYR A 232 -16.64 7.41 -23.28
CA TYR A 232 -16.79 6.05 -22.75
C TYR A 232 -18.20 5.88 -22.18
N SER A 233 -18.96 5.04 -22.87
CA SER A 233 -20.37 4.71 -22.65
C SER A 233 -20.57 3.22 -22.35
N GLY A 234 -19.48 2.51 -22.07
CA GLY A 234 -19.51 1.11 -21.69
C GLY A 234 -20.15 0.88 -20.33
N ARG A 235 -20.28 -0.40 -19.97
CA ARG A 235 -20.76 -0.83 -18.65
C ARG A 235 -19.94 -0.22 -17.52
N SER A 236 -20.56 -0.11 -16.35
CA SER A 236 -19.86 0.33 -15.14
C SER A 236 -18.72 -0.61 -14.76
N LEU A 237 -17.72 -0.10 -14.03
CA LEU A 237 -16.65 -0.93 -13.50
C LEU A 237 -17.19 -2.05 -12.61
N GLU A 238 -18.23 -1.78 -11.83
CA GLU A 238 -18.88 -2.78 -10.98
C GLU A 238 -19.42 -3.94 -11.81
N GLU A 239 -20.23 -3.66 -12.83
CA GLU A 239 -20.83 -4.70 -13.69
C GLU A 239 -19.80 -5.51 -14.46
N ILE A 240 -18.73 -4.87 -14.93
CA ILE A 240 -17.66 -5.54 -15.68
C ILE A 240 -16.90 -6.51 -14.78
N HIS A 241 -16.57 -6.08 -13.56
CA HIS A 241 -15.71 -6.84 -12.67
C HIS A 241 -16.47 -7.78 -11.71
N ALA A 242 -17.81 -7.68 -11.63
CA ALA A 242 -18.66 -8.50 -10.74
C ALA A 242 -18.47 -10.02 -10.88
N VAL A 243 -18.17 -10.47 -12.10
CA VAL A 243 -18.00 -11.89 -12.45
C VAL A 243 -16.54 -12.34 -12.41
N LEU A 244 -15.61 -11.42 -12.15
CA LEU A 244 -14.18 -11.69 -12.11
C LEU A 244 -13.76 -11.93 -10.65
N ALA A 245 -12.94 -12.95 -10.43
CA ALA A 245 -12.35 -13.23 -9.11
C ALA A 245 -11.15 -12.30 -8.83
N ILE A 246 -11.37 -10.99 -8.99
CA ILE A 246 -10.37 -9.96 -8.73
C ILE A 246 -10.41 -9.61 -7.24
N THR A 247 -9.23 -9.41 -6.69
CA THR A 247 -8.98 -9.13 -5.27
C THR A 247 -8.07 -7.92 -5.16
N ASP A 248 -7.85 -7.39 -3.95
CA ASP A 248 -6.92 -6.27 -3.72
C ASP A 248 -5.56 -6.51 -4.37
N TYR A 249 -4.99 -7.70 -4.18
CA TYR A 249 -3.74 -8.12 -4.80
C TYR A 249 -3.67 -7.86 -6.30
N HIS A 250 -4.75 -8.19 -7.02
CA HIS A 250 -4.81 -8.02 -8.47
C HIS A 250 -4.84 -6.54 -8.87
N ILE A 251 -5.53 -5.69 -8.09
CA ILE A 251 -5.54 -4.24 -8.30
C ILE A 251 -4.15 -3.66 -8.07
N ASP A 252 -3.46 -4.06 -7.00
CA ASP A 252 -2.10 -3.60 -6.71
C ASP A 252 -1.09 -4.05 -7.77
N CYS A 253 -1.21 -5.28 -8.26
CA CYS A 253 -0.43 -5.75 -9.41
C CYS A 253 -0.69 -4.88 -10.65
N PHE A 254 -1.95 -4.55 -10.94
CA PHE A 254 -2.30 -3.74 -12.11
C PHE A 254 -1.74 -2.31 -12.00
N LEU A 255 -1.89 -1.67 -10.84
CA LEU A 255 -1.32 -0.33 -10.58
C LEU A 255 0.21 -0.34 -10.66
N GLN A 256 0.88 -1.42 -10.25
CA GLN A 256 2.33 -1.56 -10.46
C GLN A 256 2.71 -1.53 -11.94
N LEU A 257 1.93 -2.23 -12.79
CA LEU A 257 2.18 -2.25 -14.23
C LEU A 257 1.84 -0.91 -14.89
N VAL A 258 0.82 -0.20 -14.42
CA VAL A 258 0.55 1.19 -14.82
C VAL A 258 1.76 2.07 -14.53
N ALA A 259 2.25 2.05 -13.30
CA ALA A 259 3.40 2.86 -12.91
C ALA A 259 4.65 2.51 -13.72
N ARG A 260 4.85 1.23 -14.03
CA ARG A 260 5.95 0.77 -14.89
C ARG A 260 5.79 1.27 -16.31
N ALA A 261 4.62 1.11 -16.92
CA ALA A 261 4.38 1.51 -18.30
C ALA A 261 4.56 3.01 -18.49
N LEU A 262 4.05 3.83 -17.57
CA LEU A 262 4.26 5.28 -17.60
C LEU A 262 5.75 5.67 -17.52
N ARG A 263 6.53 5.02 -16.65
CA ARG A 263 7.97 5.25 -16.56
C ARG A 263 8.72 4.79 -17.82
N ASP A 264 8.31 3.67 -18.40
CA ASP A 264 8.88 3.18 -19.66
C ASP A 264 8.60 4.15 -20.82
N CYS A 265 7.47 4.87 -20.78
CA CYS A 265 7.12 5.97 -21.70
C CYS A 265 7.79 7.32 -21.33
N GLY A 266 8.63 7.37 -20.29
CA GLY A 266 9.41 8.55 -19.93
C GLY A 266 8.72 9.57 -19.03
N HIS A 267 7.55 9.24 -18.46
CA HIS A 267 6.88 10.14 -17.51
C HIS A 267 7.59 10.20 -16.16
N ASP A 268 7.60 11.39 -15.55
CA ASP A 268 8.18 11.63 -14.23
C ASP A 268 7.36 10.99 -13.10
N GLN A 269 7.97 10.92 -11.91
CA GLN A 269 7.36 10.28 -10.74
C GLN A 269 6.09 10.98 -10.28
N GLU A 270 5.99 12.30 -10.45
CA GLU A 270 4.81 13.05 -10.03
C GLU A 270 3.60 12.72 -10.93
N THR A 271 3.81 12.69 -12.24
CA THR A 271 2.82 12.26 -13.24
C THR A 271 2.38 10.82 -12.99
N VAL A 272 3.34 9.94 -12.68
CA VAL A 272 3.04 8.54 -12.33
C VAL A 272 2.16 8.47 -11.08
N ASP A 273 2.50 9.19 -10.01
CA ASP A 273 1.70 9.19 -8.79
C ASP A 273 0.30 9.76 -9.00
N GLU A 274 0.16 10.82 -9.79
CA GLU A 274 -1.15 11.39 -10.17
C GLU A 274 -2.05 10.35 -10.85
N VAL A 275 -1.54 9.64 -11.86
CA VAL A 275 -2.30 8.57 -12.54
C VAL A 275 -2.62 7.43 -11.58
N ILE A 276 -1.67 6.99 -10.74
CA ILE A 276 -1.88 5.89 -9.80
C ILE A 276 -2.94 6.24 -8.76
N VAL A 277 -2.96 7.49 -8.27
CA VAL A 277 -3.98 7.96 -7.33
C VAL A 277 -5.35 7.98 -8.01
N LYS A 278 -5.44 8.52 -9.23
CA LYS A 278 -6.72 8.62 -9.95
C LYS A 278 -7.31 7.24 -10.26
N LEU A 279 -6.50 6.31 -10.76
CA LEU A 279 -6.94 4.94 -11.00
C LEU A 279 -7.17 4.16 -9.70
N GLY A 280 -6.38 4.41 -8.66
CA GLY A 280 -6.52 3.79 -7.33
C GLY A 280 -7.87 4.12 -6.67
N ASN A 281 -8.40 5.33 -6.89
CA ASN A 281 -9.73 5.73 -6.40
C ASN A 281 -10.88 4.89 -6.98
N LEU A 282 -10.64 4.17 -8.08
CA LEU A 282 -11.62 3.28 -8.72
C LEU A 282 -11.69 1.89 -8.05
N ARG A 283 -10.77 1.58 -7.11
CA ARG A 283 -10.66 0.27 -6.44
C ARG A 283 -11.99 -0.18 -5.84
N ALA A 284 -12.68 0.69 -5.09
CA ALA A 284 -13.94 0.35 -4.44
C ALA A 284 -15.02 -0.08 -5.45
N SER A 285 -15.10 0.61 -6.59
CA SER A 285 -16.04 0.28 -7.67
C SER A 285 -15.74 -1.07 -8.32
N ILE A 286 -14.45 -1.43 -8.44
CA ILE A 286 -14.03 -2.71 -9.03
C ILE A 286 -14.26 -3.87 -8.04
N LEU A 287 -13.95 -3.66 -6.76
CA LEU A 287 -13.99 -4.70 -5.72
C LEU A 287 -15.34 -4.81 -5.01
N LYS A 288 -16.34 -3.99 -5.36
CA LYS A 288 -17.65 -3.98 -4.67
C LYS A 288 -18.29 -5.37 -4.56
N SER A 289 -18.27 -6.14 -5.64
CA SER A 289 -18.80 -7.52 -5.64
C SER A 289 -17.98 -8.50 -4.80
N TYR A 290 -16.66 -8.29 -4.73
CA TYR A 290 -15.75 -9.08 -3.93
C TYR A 290 -15.99 -8.84 -2.44
N TYR A 291 -16.07 -7.57 -2.02
CA TYR A 291 -16.39 -7.20 -0.64
C TYR A 291 -17.75 -7.73 -0.20
N ALA A 292 -18.78 -7.59 -1.05
CA ALA A 292 -20.11 -8.14 -0.76
C ALA A 292 -20.09 -9.65 -0.52
N LYS A 293 -19.29 -10.41 -1.28
CA LYS A 293 -19.12 -11.87 -1.09
C LYS A 293 -18.38 -12.22 0.21
N MET A 294 -17.48 -11.36 0.67
CA MET A 294 -16.72 -11.53 1.93
C MET A 294 -17.49 -11.05 3.16
N GLY A 295 -18.74 -10.59 3.01
CA GLY A 295 -19.52 -10.01 4.11
C GLY A 295 -19.05 -8.61 4.53
N TYR A 296 -18.23 -7.95 3.71
CA TYR A 296 -17.71 -6.61 3.96
C TYR A 296 -18.56 -5.58 3.20
N THR A 297 -19.14 -4.63 3.91
CA THR A 297 -19.69 -3.41 3.29
C THR A 297 -18.58 -2.37 3.28
N ALA A 298 -18.04 -2.05 2.10
CA ALA A 298 -17.15 -0.90 1.94
C ALA A 298 -17.88 0.35 2.48
N LYS A 299 -17.29 1.03 3.46
CA LYS A 299 -17.76 2.34 3.94
C LYS A 299 -17.32 3.43 2.97
#